data_AF-A0A1W9X742-F1
#
_entry.id   AF-A0A1W9X742-F1
#
_cell.length_a   1.000
_cell.length_b   1.000
_cell.length_c   1.000
_cell.angle_alpha   90.00
_cell.angle_beta   90.00
_cell.angle_gamma   90.00
#
_symmetry.space_group_name_H-M   'P 1'
#
loop_
_entity.id
_entity.type
_entity.pdbx_description
1 polymer ?
#
loop_
_entity_poly.entity_id
_entity_poly.type
_entity_poly.pdbx_seq_one_letter_code
_entity_poly.pdbx_strand_id
1 'polypeptide(L)'
;MEELKTDMKSYKYFEETQSSLPSIFYTQSAQPLEYENLIHNYQKNVFKLAVFAYAGNRSLKSHHLVGIKEITESPFEGSLSFNSTDSLILMQWVANNKAKAALAQVKNELQKAAKYQTAIQLLEAAITEIVGFQVKFELETEPEFKIELKMNGQALEFEVLPDGLKSIISWISDLFMRMDRIPWIDDCSILERRFILFLDEIDRNDHPVWQRKILPVIQKLFPNAQIFVSSHSPFVVASVSDAYVYQFRLENGVSRLETVEESKAGSSYSLVLDEIFTIDELFDVETESEFDRFYQLEDDIMQGNFEKIPLFLEIARQLMEKGIEAREIVGIELRQMSRILNKDLSV
;
A
#
# COMPACT_ATOMS: atom_id res chain seq x y z
N MET A 1 13.91 0.99 49.43
CA MET A 1 12.81 1.87 49.01
C MET A 1 13.28 2.55 47.75
N GLU A 2 12.81 2.25 46.55
CA GLU A 2 11.47 1.84 46.12
C GLU A 2 11.58 0.93 44.90
N GLU A 3 10.79 -0.15 44.90
CA GLU A 3 10.64 -1.09 43.80
C GLU A 3 9.78 -0.47 42.68
N LEU A 4 10.28 -0.51 41.46
CA LEU A 4 9.49 -0.27 40.25
C LEU A 4 8.56 -1.47 40.02
N LYS A 5 7.29 -1.33 40.42
CA LYS A 5 6.22 -2.29 40.10
C LYS A 5 5.79 -2.12 38.65
N THR A 6 6.04 -3.15 37.86
CA THR A 6 5.53 -3.38 36.52
C THR A 6 4.06 -3.80 36.60
N ASP A 7 3.14 -2.89 36.30
CA ASP A 7 1.72 -3.25 36.11
C ASP A 7 1.52 -3.83 34.70
N MET A 8 1.78 -5.13 34.58
CA MET A 8 1.50 -5.93 33.40
C MET A 8 -0.02 -6.17 33.32
N LYS A 9 -0.77 -5.24 32.72
CA LYS A 9 -2.18 -5.47 32.40
C LYS A 9 -2.28 -6.46 31.24
N SER A 10 -2.45 -7.74 31.57
CA SER A 10 -2.89 -8.76 30.63
C SER A 10 -4.30 -8.43 30.12
N TYR A 11 -4.43 -8.07 28.85
CA TYR A 11 -5.73 -7.95 28.21
C TYR A 11 -6.28 -9.37 27.96
N LYS A 12 -7.21 -9.80 28.83
CA LYS A 12 -8.04 -10.97 28.55
C LYS A 12 -9.12 -10.55 27.56
N TYR A 13 -9.09 -11.11 26.35
CA TYR A 13 -10.25 -11.09 25.45
C TYR A 13 -11.40 -11.81 26.17
N PHE A 14 -12.41 -11.04 26.58
CA PHE A 14 -13.70 -11.61 26.96
C PHE A 14 -14.45 -11.92 25.68
N GLU A 15 -14.70 -13.20 25.44
CA GLU A 15 -15.83 -13.65 24.61
C GLU A 15 -17.13 -13.20 25.28
N GLU A 16 -18.15 -12.91 24.47
CA GLU A 16 -19.42 -12.23 24.82
C GLU A 16 -19.37 -10.70 24.92
N THR A 17 -19.23 -10.02 23.77
CA THR A 17 -19.87 -8.71 23.61
C THR A 17 -20.76 -8.73 22.38
N GLN A 18 -22.07 -8.60 22.60
CA GLN A 18 -23.00 -8.10 21.60
C GLN A 18 -22.38 -6.84 21.00
N SER A 19 -22.17 -6.87 19.69
CA SER A 19 -21.53 -5.83 18.89
C SER A 19 -22.20 -4.46 19.11
N SER A 20 -21.61 -3.66 19.99
CA SER A 20 -21.82 -2.21 20.03
C SER A 20 -20.46 -1.54 19.83
N LEU A 21 -19.91 -1.62 18.62
CA LEU A 21 -18.86 -0.69 18.23
C LEU A 21 -19.45 0.73 18.33
N PRO A 22 -18.85 1.66 19.10
CA PRO A 22 -19.32 3.04 19.15
C PRO A 22 -19.29 3.60 17.73
N SER A 23 -20.37 4.29 17.30
CA SER A 23 -20.40 4.81 15.93
C SER A 23 -19.27 5.84 15.75
N ILE A 24 -18.30 5.51 14.91
CA ILE A 24 -17.13 6.36 14.64
C ILE A 24 -17.54 7.63 13.85
N PHE A 25 -18.79 7.68 13.39
CA PHE A 25 -19.35 8.77 12.60
C PHE A 25 -20.06 9.81 13.48
N TYR A 26 -19.37 10.91 13.79
CA TYR A 26 -19.98 12.07 14.43
C TYR A 26 -20.73 12.91 13.40
N THR A 27 -22.05 13.03 13.56
CA THR A 27 -22.89 14.02 12.84
C THR A 27 -23.09 15.26 13.72
N GLN A 28 -23.80 16.27 13.21
CA GLN A 28 -24.19 17.43 14.04
C GLN A 28 -25.14 17.07 15.21
N SER A 29 -25.78 15.90 15.19
CA SER A 29 -26.51 15.39 16.35
C SER A 29 -25.53 14.79 17.35
N ALA A 30 -25.63 15.19 18.63
CA ALA A 30 -24.78 14.70 19.72
C ALA A 30 -24.93 13.20 20.04
N GLN A 31 -25.66 12.44 19.22
CA GLN A 31 -25.84 11.00 19.38
C GLN A 31 -25.08 10.22 18.30
N PRO A 32 -24.36 9.15 18.69
CA PRO A 32 -23.80 8.19 17.75
C PRO A 32 -24.90 7.60 16.87
N LEU A 33 -24.75 7.61 15.53
CA LEU A 33 -25.68 6.96 14.60
C LEU A 33 -25.30 5.49 14.42
N GLU A 34 -26.24 4.57 14.68
CA GLU A 34 -26.04 3.16 14.30
C GLU A 34 -25.69 3.06 12.80
N TYR A 35 -24.71 2.21 12.48
CA TYR A 35 -24.14 2.09 11.13
C TYR A 35 -25.20 1.78 10.06
N GLU A 36 -26.21 0.96 10.38
CA GLU A 36 -27.31 0.66 9.46
C GLU A 36 -28.19 1.89 9.17
N ASN A 37 -28.46 2.71 10.19
CA ASN A 37 -29.21 3.96 10.03
C ASN A 37 -28.41 4.99 9.22
N LEU A 38 -27.08 5.00 9.37
CA LEU A 38 -26.16 5.82 8.58
C LEU A 38 -26.28 5.51 7.09
N ILE A 39 -26.22 4.22 6.73
CA ILE A 39 -26.29 3.74 5.36
C ILE A 39 -27.58 4.20 4.69
N HIS A 40 -28.73 3.97 5.34
CA HIS A 40 -30.05 4.21 4.75
C HIS A 40 -30.43 5.70 4.66
N ASN A 41 -29.88 6.56 5.52
CA ASN A 41 -30.30 7.96 5.62
C ASN A 41 -29.13 8.97 5.48
N TYR A 42 -28.01 8.58 4.86
CA TYR A 42 -26.81 9.43 4.79
C TYR A 42 -27.09 10.83 4.20
N GLN A 43 -27.98 10.94 3.22
CA GLN A 43 -28.32 12.21 2.55
C GLN A 43 -29.01 13.23 3.46
N LYS A 44 -29.60 12.79 4.57
CA LYS A 44 -30.25 13.67 5.56
C LYS A 44 -29.28 14.21 6.61
N ASN A 45 -28.04 13.72 6.59
CA ASN A 45 -27.01 14.05 7.56
C ASN A 45 -25.90 14.88 6.91
N VAL A 46 -25.10 15.52 7.75
CA VAL A 46 -23.84 16.16 7.34
C VAL A 46 -22.69 15.57 8.14
N PHE A 47 -21.57 15.34 7.45
CA PHE A 47 -20.44 14.59 8.00
C PHE A 47 -19.22 15.49 8.22
N LYS A 48 -18.58 15.33 9.38
CA LYS A 48 -17.28 15.92 9.73
C LYS A 48 -16.10 14.96 9.52
N LEU A 49 -16.39 13.66 9.61
CA LEU A 49 -15.41 12.57 9.56
C LEU A 49 -16.05 11.39 8.84
N ALA A 50 -15.26 10.70 8.02
CA ALA A 50 -15.60 9.41 7.44
C ALA A 50 -14.50 8.39 7.73
N VAL A 51 -14.81 7.10 7.59
CA VAL A 51 -13.87 6.00 7.78
C VAL A 51 -14.01 5.03 6.62
N PHE A 52 -12.88 4.65 6.04
CA PHE A 52 -12.80 3.73 4.90
C PHE A 52 -11.76 2.65 5.17
N ALA A 53 -12.03 1.44 4.70
CA ALA A 53 -11.15 0.29 4.86
C ALA A 53 -11.02 -0.52 3.57
N TYR A 54 -9.81 -0.97 3.30
CA TYR A 54 -9.37 -1.30 1.96
C TYR A 54 -8.24 -2.32 1.98
N ALA A 55 -8.41 -3.51 1.38
CA ALA A 55 -7.34 -4.53 1.25
C ALA A 55 -6.65 -4.52 -0.12
N GLY A 56 -5.47 -5.12 -0.25
CA GLY A 56 -4.74 -5.22 -1.53
C GLY A 56 -5.34 -6.16 -2.58
N ASN A 57 -6.28 -7.04 -2.20
CA ASN A 57 -6.87 -8.04 -3.08
C ASN A 57 -8.16 -7.56 -3.74
N ARG A 58 -8.11 -7.13 -5.01
CA ARG A 58 -9.30 -6.57 -5.68
C ARG A 58 -9.40 -6.90 -7.15
N SER A 59 -10.64 -7.08 -7.59
CA SER A 59 -10.96 -7.20 -9.01
C SER A 59 -11.72 -5.97 -9.49
N LEU A 60 -11.08 -5.21 -10.37
CA LEU A 60 -11.76 -4.27 -11.24
C LEU A 60 -12.16 -5.03 -12.52
N LYS A 61 -13.44 -5.00 -12.87
CA LYS A 61 -13.97 -5.68 -14.07
C LYS A 61 -14.69 -4.67 -14.93
N SER A 62 -14.55 -4.75 -16.24
CA SER A 62 -15.32 -3.96 -17.20
C SER A 62 -16.80 -4.31 -17.10
N HIS A 63 -17.65 -3.29 -17.22
CA HIS A 63 -19.08 -3.45 -17.28
C HIS A 63 -19.65 -2.64 -18.44
N HIS A 64 -20.53 -3.29 -19.18
CA HIS A 64 -21.38 -2.61 -20.15
C HIS A 64 -22.46 -1.85 -19.38
N LEU A 65 -22.52 -0.54 -19.55
CA LEU A 65 -23.54 0.28 -18.94
C LEU A 65 -24.78 0.25 -19.83
N VAL A 66 -25.88 -0.32 -19.34
CA VAL A 66 -27.18 -0.27 -20.03
C VAL A 66 -27.65 1.19 -20.22
N GLY A 67 -27.18 2.10 -19.37
CA GLY A 67 -27.37 3.54 -19.48
C GLY A 67 -26.79 4.28 -18.29
N ILE A 68 -26.80 5.60 -18.34
CA ILE A 68 -26.31 6.45 -17.26
C ILE A 68 -27.42 6.61 -16.21
N LYS A 69 -27.22 6.04 -15.02
CA LYS A 69 -28.16 6.02 -13.89
C LYS A 69 -27.60 6.76 -12.68
N GLU A 70 -28.47 7.45 -11.95
CA GLU A 70 -28.09 7.99 -10.64
C GLU A 70 -27.77 6.84 -9.66
N ILE A 71 -26.75 7.03 -8.85
CA ILE A 71 -26.30 6.02 -7.89
C ILE A 71 -27.11 6.18 -6.60
N THR A 72 -27.80 5.11 -6.22
CA THR A 72 -28.71 5.10 -5.06
C THR A 72 -28.07 4.53 -3.81
N GLU A 73 -27.05 3.70 -4.00
CA GLU A 73 -26.30 2.98 -2.99
C GLU A 73 -25.55 3.95 -2.08
N SER A 74 -25.53 3.69 -0.77
CA SER A 74 -24.84 4.56 0.17
C SER A 74 -23.33 4.60 -0.08
N PRO A 75 -22.65 5.76 0.02
CA PRO A 75 -21.18 5.81 -0.01
C PRO A 75 -20.54 5.11 1.20
N PHE A 76 -21.33 4.72 2.21
CA PHE A 76 -20.89 3.94 3.36
C PHE A 76 -21.17 2.44 3.20
N GLU A 77 -21.88 2.01 2.15
CA GLU A 77 -22.19 0.59 1.94
C GLU A 77 -20.90 -0.22 1.77
N GLY A 78 -20.65 -1.17 2.67
CA GLY A 78 -19.42 -1.96 2.70
C GLY A 78 -18.12 -1.18 2.97
N SER A 79 -18.15 0.12 3.30
CA SER A 79 -16.94 0.96 3.34
C SER A 79 -15.88 0.53 4.35
N LEU A 80 -16.23 -0.35 5.30
CA LEU A 80 -15.34 -0.92 6.31
C LEU A 80 -15.06 -2.42 6.13
N SER A 81 -15.50 -3.01 5.00
CA SER A 81 -15.42 -4.45 4.76
C SER A 81 -14.08 -4.94 4.20
N PHE A 82 -13.15 -4.01 3.88
CA PHE A 82 -11.88 -4.24 3.17
C PHE A 82 -11.99 -4.80 1.74
N ASN A 83 -13.09 -5.49 1.41
CA ASN A 83 -13.26 -6.26 0.18
C ASN A 83 -14.27 -5.66 -0.81
N SER A 84 -15.05 -4.66 -0.42
CA SER A 84 -16.09 -4.11 -1.29
C SER A 84 -15.54 -2.99 -2.19
N THR A 85 -15.19 -3.34 -3.43
CA THR A 85 -15.18 -2.36 -4.51
C THR A 85 -16.10 -2.84 -5.61
N ASP A 86 -17.21 -2.13 -5.80
CA ASP A 86 -18.16 -2.42 -6.86
C ASP A 86 -17.76 -1.65 -8.12
N SER A 87 -17.24 -2.40 -9.10
CA SER A 87 -16.78 -1.86 -10.37
C SER A 87 -17.90 -1.17 -11.16
N LEU A 88 -19.15 -1.64 -11.03
CA LEU A 88 -20.29 -1.05 -11.71
C LEU A 88 -20.63 0.32 -11.13
N ILE A 89 -20.69 0.43 -9.80
CA ILE A 89 -20.95 1.72 -9.12
C ILE A 89 -19.87 2.73 -9.48
N LEU A 90 -18.62 2.29 -9.51
CA LEU A 90 -17.49 3.12 -9.91
C LEU A 90 -17.64 3.66 -11.34
N MET A 91 -17.91 2.78 -12.31
CA MET A 91 -18.11 3.19 -13.70
C MET A 91 -19.31 4.10 -13.86
N GLN A 92 -20.38 3.84 -13.11
CA GLN A 92 -21.56 4.69 -13.09
C GLN A 92 -21.21 6.09 -12.57
N TRP A 93 -20.35 6.20 -11.56
CA TRP A 93 -19.90 7.49 -11.01
C TRP A 93 -19.06 8.27 -12.01
N VAL A 94 -18.12 7.62 -12.69
CA VAL A 94 -17.31 8.23 -13.76
C VAL A 94 -18.22 8.70 -14.90
N ALA A 95 -19.13 7.84 -15.37
CA ALA A 95 -20.06 8.15 -16.44
C ALA A 95 -20.98 9.34 -16.06
N ASN A 96 -21.53 9.32 -14.84
CA ASN A 96 -22.39 10.39 -14.32
C ASN A 96 -21.66 11.73 -14.31
N ASN A 97 -20.43 11.78 -13.79
CA ASN A 97 -19.66 13.02 -13.71
C ASN A 97 -19.29 13.55 -15.10
N LYS A 98 -18.84 12.69 -16.03
CA LYS A 98 -18.52 13.11 -17.40
C LYS A 98 -19.75 13.60 -18.16
N ALA A 99 -20.88 12.90 -18.05
CA ALA A 99 -22.13 13.31 -18.69
C ALA A 99 -22.68 14.62 -18.09
N LYS A 100 -22.71 14.75 -16.75
CA LYS A 100 -23.14 15.99 -16.07
C LYS A 100 -22.25 17.17 -16.44
N ALA A 101 -20.93 16.97 -16.55
CA ALA A 101 -20.00 17.98 -17.01
C ALA A 101 -20.28 18.41 -18.46
N ALA A 102 -20.44 17.47 -19.38
CA ALA A 102 -20.76 17.77 -20.79
C ALA A 102 -22.09 18.51 -20.94
N LEU A 103 -23.14 18.08 -20.24
CA LEU A 103 -24.45 18.76 -20.24
C LEU A 103 -24.37 20.17 -19.66
N ALA A 104 -23.61 20.36 -18.58
CA ALA A 104 -23.38 21.69 -18.00
C ALA A 104 -22.64 22.61 -18.98
N GLN A 105 -21.65 22.10 -19.73
CA GLN A 105 -20.97 22.86 -20.79
C GLN A 105 -21.94 23.28 -21.90
N VAL A 106 -22.78 22.37 -22.38
CA VAL A 106 -23.81 22.68 -23.40
C VAL A 106 -24.79 23.74 -22.91
N LYS A 107 -25.11 23.75 -21.61
CA LYS A 107 -25.95 24.77 -20.97
C LYS A 107 -25.22 26.09 -20.65
N ASN A 108 -23.93 26.22 -21.01
CA ASN A 108 -23.05 27.33 -20.63
C ASN A 108 -22.89 27.53 -19.11
N GLU A 109 -23.07 26.47 -18.31
CA GLU A 109 -22.87 26.47 -16.86
C GLU A 109 -21.43 26.07 -16.50
N LEU A 110 -20.45 26.89 -16.92
CA LEU A 110 -19.02 26.53 -16.85
C LEU A 110 -18.53 26.18 -15.44
N GLN A 111 -19.03 26.86 -14.41
CA GLN A 111 -18.67 26.57 -13.01
C GLN A 111 -19.15 25.18 -12.56
N LYS A 112 -20.38 24.79 -12.93
CA LYS A 112 -20.91 23.46 -12.61
C LYS A 112 -20.16 22.38 -13.37
N ALA A 113 -19.84 22.63 -14.64
CA ALA A 113 -19.04 21.72 -15.44
C ALA A 113 -17.67 21.44 -14.81
N ALA A 114 -16.97 22.50 -14.36
CA ALA A 114 -15.69 22.37 -13.67
C ALA A 114 -15.83 21.58 -12.37
N LYS A 115 -16.90 21.80 -11.58
CA LYS A 115 -17.17 21.05 -10.35
C LYS A 115 -17.30 19.54 -10.61
N TYR A 116 -18.08 19.12 -11.61
CA TYR A 116 -18.23 17.71 -11.97
C TYR A 116 -16.94 17.07 -12.51
N GLN A 117 -16.04 17.86 -13.10
CA GLN A 117 -14.76 17.35 -13.60
C GLN A 117 -13.70 17.22 -12.51
N THR A 118 -13.78 18.03 -11.45
CA THR A 118 -12.71 18.18 -10.46
C THR A 118 -12.36 16.85 -9.80
N ALA A 119 -13.33 16.09 -9.31
CA ALA A 119 -13.06 14.82 -8.63
C ALA A 119 -12.39 13.78 -9.55
N ILE A 120 -12.83 13.70 -10.81
CA ILE A 120 -12.25 12.80 -11.83
C ILE A 120 -10.83 13.24 -12.19
N GLN A 121 -10.59 14.53 -12.36
CA GLN A 121 -9.26 15.06 -12.68
C GLN A 121 -8.26 14.83 -11.54
N LEU A 122 -8.68 15.01 -10.29
CA LEU A 122 -7.85 14.74 -9.12
C LEU A 122 -7.53 13.24 -9.01
N LEU A 123 -8.51 12.36 -9.29
CA LEU A 123 -8.32 10.92 -9.35
C LEU A 123 -7.30 10.53 -10.44
N GLU A 124 -7.49 11.03 -11.66
CA GLU A 124 -6.59 10.79 -12.80
C GLU A 124 -5.16 11.26 -12.50
N ALA A 125 -5.01 12.42 -11.85
CA ALA A 125 -3.72 12.95 -11.44
C ALA A 125 -3.05 12.09 -10.35
N ALA A 126 -3.81 11.67 -9.33
CA ALA A 126 -3.32 10.80 -8.26
C ALA A 126 -2.80 9.46 -8.80
N ILE A 127 -3.59 8.80 -9.64
CA ILE A 127 -3.18 7.53 -10.26
C ILE A 127 -1.95 7.75 -11.14
N THR A 128 -1.94 8.81 -11.97
CA THR A 128 -0.80 9.14 -12.85
C THR A 128 0.50 9.35 -12.07
N GLU A 129 0.46 10.03 -10.92
CA GLU A 129 1.63 10.26 -10.06
C GLU A 129 2.21 8.94 -9.51
N ILE A 130 1.33 8.02 -9.08
CA ILE A 130 1.71 6.70 -8.57
C ILE A 130 2.31 5.84 -9.68
N VAL A 131 1.60 5.69 -10.80
CA VAL A 131 1.98 4.70 -11.82
C VAL A 131 3.09 5.20 -12.75
N GLY A 132 3.27 6.52 -12.87
CA GLY A 132 4.32 7.16 -13.66
C GLY A 132 4.01 7.33 -15.15
N PHE A 133 2.77 7.07 -15.57
CA PHE A 133 2.28 7.28 -16.93
C PHE A 133 0.87 7.84 -16.88
N GLN A 134 0.46 8.53 -17.96
CA GLN A 134 -0.84 9.21 -17.98
C GLN A 134 -1.97 8.19 -17.97
N VAL A 135 -2.89 8.36 -17.02
CA VAL A 135 -4.15 7.60 -16.92
C VAL A 135 -5.32 8.56 -17.02
N LYS A 136 -6.26 8.26 -17.93
CA LYS A 136 -7.54 8.98 -18.04
C LYS A 136 -8.69 8.01 -18.18
N PHE A 137 -9.81 8.34 -17.57
CA PHE A 137 -11.05 7.64 -17.84
C PHE A 137 -11.70 8.25 -19.09
N GLU A 138 -12.13 7.45 -20.04
CA GLU A 138 -12.93 7.89 -21.19
C GLU A 138 -14.27 7.19 -21.18
N LEU A 139 -15.33 7.94 -21.52
CA LEU A 139 -16.67 7.40 -21.71
C LEU A 139 -16.81 7.12 -23.20
N GLU A 140 -16.76 5.85 -23.58
CA GLU A 140 -17.07 5.42 -24.94
C GLU A 140 -18.59 5.25 -25.07
N THR A 141 -19.13 5.72 -26.18
CA THR A 141 -20.57 5.73 -26.46
C THR A 141 -20.95 4.79 -27.60
N GLU A 142 -19.99 4.34 -28.41
CA GLU A 142 -20.20 3.47 -29.57
C GLU A 142 -19.28 2.24 -29.51
N PRO A 143 -19.78 1.01 -29.80
CA PRO A 143 -21.18 0.65 -30.05
C PRO A 143 -22.03 0.61 -28.77
N GLU A 144 -21.40 0.68 -27.59
CA GLU A 144 -22.04 0.53 -26.28
C GLU A 144 -21.44 1.51 -25.28
N PHE A 145 -22.24 1.92 -24.28
CA PHE A 145 -21.75 2.76 -23.19
C PHE A 145 -20.79 1.97 -22.29
N LYS A 146 -19.51 2.31 -22.33
CA LYS A 146 -18.50 1.74 -21.43
C LYS A 146 -17.51 2.79 -20.95
N ILE A 147 -16.90 2.51 -19.81
CA ILE A 147 -15.75 3.27 -19.32
C ILE A 147 -14.49 2.53 -19.74
N GLU A 148 -13.60 3.24 -20.42
CA GLU A 148 -12.28 2.75 -20.79
C GLU A 148 -11.20 3.56 -20.08
N LEU A 149 -10.03 2.95 -19.92
CA LEU A 149 -8.85 3.63 -19.43
C LEU A 149 -7.91 3.95 -20.58
N LYS A 150 -7.63 5.23 -20.77
CA LYS A 150 -6.61 5.69 -21.71
C LYS A 150 -5.27 5.79 -21.02
N MET A 151 -4.35 4.95 -21.44
CA MET A 151 -2.99 4.87 -20.95
C MET A 151 -2.02 5.22 -22.07
N ASN A 152 -1.27 6.33 -21.92
CA ASN A 152 -0.37 6.85 -22.95
C ASN A 152 -1.00 6.98 -24.35
N GLY A 153 -2.30 7.34 -24.39
CA GLY A 153 -3.06 7.51 -25.63
C GLY A 153 -3.72 6.24 -26.18
N GLN A 154 -3.45 5.06 -25.61
CA GLN A 154 -4.11 3.80 -25.96
C GLN A 154 -5.30 3.54 -25.03
N ALA A 155 -6.46 3.26 -25.60
CA ALA A 155 -7.63 2.86 -24.84
C ALA A 155 -7.54 1.36 -24.50
N LEU A 156 -7.69 1.04 -23.22
CA LEU A 156 -7.59 -0.29 -22.66
C LEU A 156 -8.83 -0.61 -21.81
N GLU A 157 -9.29 -1.85 -21.95
CA GLU A 157 -10.31 -2.41 -21.06
C GLU A 157 -9.69 -2.78 -19.70
N PHE A 158 -10.50 -2.85 -18.65
CA PHE A 158 -9.98 -3.13 -17.31
C PHE A 158 -9.41 -4.55 -17.19
N GLU A 159 -9.88 -5.50 -17.99
CA GLU A 159 -9.47 -6.93 -17.98
C GLU A 159 -8.00 -7.10 -18.33
N VAL A 160 -7.50 -6.31 -19.29
CA VAL A 160 -6.15 -6.45 -19.84
C VAL A 160 -5.08 -5.80 -18.96
N LEU A 161 -5.48 -5.09 -17.91
CA LEU A 161 -4.55 -4.45 -16.98
C LEU A 161 -3.85 -5.50 -16.11
N PRO A 162 -2.62 -5.23 -15.63
CA PRO A 162 -2.01 -6.01 -14.56
C PRO A 162 -2.82 -5.91 -13.26
N ASP A 163 -2.85 -6.97 -12.46
CA ASP A 163 -3.69 -7.02 -11.26
C ASP A 163 -3.32 -5.96 -10.21
N GLY A 164 -2.03 -5.67 -10.01
CA GLY A 164 -1.60 -4.55 -9.15
C GLY A 164 -2.15 -3.21 -9.61
N LEU A 165 -2.11 -2.96 -10.93
CA LEU A 165 -2.67 -1.72 -11.50
C LEU A 165 -4.18 -1.66 -11.28
N LYS A 166 -4.90 -2.77 -11.48
CA LYS A 166 -6.34 -2.85 -11.18
C LYS A 166 -6.62 -2.55 -9.72
N SER A 167 -5.81 -3.08 -8.80
CA SER A 167 -5.97 -2.86 -7.36
C SER A 167 -5.84 -1.37 -7.03
N ILE A 168 -4.74 -0.74 -7.45
CA ILE A 168 -4.48 0.70 -7.26
C ILE A 168 -5.63 1.54 -7.80
N ILE A 169 -6.02 1.31 -9.05
CA ILE A 169 -7.11 2.07 -9.69
C ILE A 169 -8.42 1.82 -8.93
N SER A 170 -8.72 0.57 -8.58
CA SER A 170 -9.96 0.18 -7.91
C SER A 170 -10.15 0.92 -6.60
N TRP A 171 -9.18 0.85 -5.68
CA TRP A 171 -9.37 1.39 -4.34
C TRP A 171 -9.29 2.92 -4.29
N ILE A 172 -8.39 3.53 -5.06
CA ILE A 172 -8.28 4.99 -5.11
C ILE A 172 -9.55 5.55 -5.75
N SER A 173 -10.03 4.95 -6.85
CA SER A 173 -11.24 5.43 -7.51
C SER A 173 -12.47 5.28 -6.62
N ASP A 174 -12.59 4.16 -5.88
CA ASP A 174 -13.68 3.94 -4.93
C ASP A 174 -13.63 4.95 -3.77
N LEU A 175 -12.45 5.24 -3.23
CA LEU A 175 -12.27 6.27 -2.19
C LEU A 175 -12.74 7.64 -2.69
N PHE A 176 -12.24 8.07 -3.86
CA PHE A 176 -12.63 9.34 -4.47
C PHE A 176 -14.13 9.41 -4.72
N MET A 177 -14.72 8.35 -5.27
CA MET A 177 -16.16 8.24 -5.50
C MET A 177 -16.95 8.39 -4.20
N ARG A 178 -16.57 7.66 -3.14
CA ARG A 178 -17.28 7.72 -1.85
C ARG A 178 -17.17 9.10 -1.24
N MET A 179 -15.98 9.68 -1.21
CA MET A 179 -15.76 11.03 -0.67
C MET A 179 -16.52 12.11 -1.44
N ASP A 180 -16.60 12.01 -2.77
CA ASP A 180 -17.34 12.96 -3.61
C ASP A 180 -18.86 12.92 -3.36
N ARG A 181 -19.38 11.77 -2.93
CA ARG A 181 -20.82 11.55 -2.70
C ARG A 181 -21.28 11.81 -1.26
N ILE A 182 -20.36 11.98 -0.32
CA ILE A 182 -20.71 12.26 1.09
C ILE A 182 -21.17 13.72 1.22
N PRO A 183 -22.31 13.98 1.89
CA PRO A 183 -22.72 15.34 2.25
C PRO A 183 -21.84 15.85 3.40
N TRP A 184 -20.70 16.42 3.07
CA TRP A 184 -19.81 17.00 4.06
C TRP A 184 -20.37 18.30 4.64
N ILE A 185 -19.99 18.60 5.89
CA ILE A 185 -20.43 19.81 6.58
C ILE A 185 -19.88 21.10 5.97
N ASP A 186 -18.64 21.07 5.46
CA ASP A 186 -17.97 22.24 4.89
C ASP A 186 -18.01 22.17 3.35
N ASP A 187 -17.87 23.30 2.64
CA ASP A 187 -17.76 23.33 1.16
C ASP A 187 -16.29 23.47 0.75
N CYS A 188 -15.47 22.48 1.11
CA CYS A 188 -14.03 22.43 0.77
C CYS A 188 -13.71 21.29 -0.20
N SER A 189 -12.47 21.24 -0.69
CA SER A 189 -12.02 20.18 -1.59
C SER A 189 -12.11 18.80 -0.92
N ILE A 190 -12.32 17.74 -1.70
CA ILE A 190 -12.23 16.35 -1.21
C ILE A 190 -10.87 16.04 -0.57
N LEU A 191 -9.81 16.73 -1.02
CA LEU A 191 -8.45 16.57 -0.51
C LEU A 191 -8.24 17.17 0.89
N GLU A 192 -9.11 18.11 1.29
CA GLU A 192 -9.02 18.80 2.58
C GLU A 192 -9.88 18.14 3.66
N ARG A 193 -10.64 17.10 3.30
CA ARG A 193 -11.55 16.39 4.21
C ARG A 193 -10.78 15.60 5.26
N ARG A 194 -11.37 15.52 6.45
CA ARG A 194 -10.89 14.66 7.53
C ARG A 194 -11.52 13.29 7.40
N PHE A 195 -10.70 12.26 7.34
CA PHE A 195 -11.16 10.88 7.34
C PHE A 195 -10.08 9.96 7.92
N ILE A 196 -10.51 8.76 8.32
CA ILE A 196 -9.64 7.67 8.72
C ILE A 196 -9.60 6.65 7.57
N LEU A 197 -8.41 6.19 7.23
CA LEU A 197 -8.19 5.21 6.17
C LEU A 197 -7.45 4.00 6.72
N PHE A 198 -8.03 2.81 6.56
CA PHE A 198 -7.37 1.54 6.84
C PHE A 198 -6.97 0.88 5.53
N LEU A 199 -5.68 0.65 5.32
CA LEU A 199 -5.12 -0.07 4.19
C LEU A 199 -4.52 -1.38 4.68
N ASP A 200 -5.07 -2.51 4.28
CA ASP A 200 -4.59 -3.83 4.66
C ASP A 200 -3.83 -4.49 3.50
N GLU A 201 -2.62 -4.99 3.75
CA GLU A 201 -1.74 -5.59 2.75
C GLU A 201 -1.64 -4.74 1.47
N ILE A 202 -1.31 -3.45 1.63
CA ILE A 202 -1.32 -2.49 0.50
C ILE A 202 -0.32 -2.85 -0.59
N ASP A 203 0.65 -3.72 -0.29
CA ASP A 203 1.70 -4.20 -1.18
C ASP A 203 1.30 -5.41 -2.04
N ARG A 204 0.15 -6.01 -1.77
CA ARG A 204 -0.25 -7.26 -2.41
C ARG A 204 -0.46 -7.11 -3.92
N ASN A 205 0.30 -7.88 -4.69
CA ASN A 205 0.32 -7.92 -6.17
C ASN A 205 0.78 -6.61 -6.85
N ASP A 206 1.32 -5.65 -6.09
CA ASP A 206 1.80 -4.38 -6.65
C ASP A 206 3.26 -4.46 -7.08
N HIS A 207 3.58 -3.80 -8.20
CA HIS A 207 4.96 -3.67 -8.66
C HIS A 207 5.77 -2.85 -7.63
N PRO A 208 7.02 -3.22 -7.27
CA PRO A 208 7.80 -2.53 -6.23
C PRO A 208 7.94 -1.01 -6.45
N VAL A 209 7.98 -0.58 -7.71
CA VAL A 209 7.99 0.85 -8.09
C VAL A 209 6.74 1.58 -7.59
N TRP A 210 5.57 0.95 -7.62
CA TRP A 210 4.32 1.55 -7.14
C TRP A 210 4.21 1.48 -5.62
N GLN A 211 4.64 0.38 -5.00
CA GLN A 211 4.72 0.24 -3.54
C GLN A 211 5.47 1.41 -2.88
N ARG A 212 6.57 1.86 -3.50
CA ARG A 212 7.37 3.01 -3.05
C ARG A 212 6.69 4.37 -3.20
N LYS A 213 5.60 4.47 -3.98
CA LYS A 213 4.96 5.73 -4.36
C LYS A 213 3.57 5.90 -3.78
N ILE A 214 2.85 4.80 -3.53
CA ILE A 214 1.46 4.84 -3.08
C ILE A 214 1.32 5.68 -1.81
N LEU A 215 2.04 5.34 -0.72
CA LEU A 215 1.88 6.08 0.54
C LEU A 215 2.35 7.54 0.45
N PRO A 216 3.53 7.87 -0.12
CA PRO A 216 3.93 9.26 -0.28
C PRO A 216 2.92 10.12 -1.06
N VAL A 217 2.35 9.57 -2.13
CA VAL A 217 1.34 10.28 -2.93
C VAL A 217 0.07 10.47 -2.13
N ILE A 218 -0.40 9.45 -1.41
CA ILE A 218 -1.64 9.51 -0.64
C ILE A 218 -1.50 10.45 0.58
N GLN A 219 -0.37 10.44 1.28
CA GLN A 219 -0.08 11.39 2.38
C GLN A 219 -0.08 12.84 1.87
N LYS A 220 0.54 13.08 0.71
CA LYS A 220 0.55 14.40 0.07
C LYS A 220 -0.83 14.85 -0.39
N LEU A 221 -1.63 13.94 -0.94
CA LEU A 221 -2.98 14.24 -1.42
C LEU A 221 -3.97 14.51 -0.29
N PHE A 222 -3.82 13.82 0.84
CA PHE A 222 -4.75 13.89 1.96
C PHE A 222 -4.05 14.29 3.27
N PRO A 223 -3.60 15.55 3.40
CA PRO A 223 -2.85 16.01 4.57
C PRO A 223 -3.64 15.97 5.88
N ASN A 224 -4.97 15.89 5.81
CA ASN A 224 -5.88 15.84 6.96
C ASN A 224 -6.40 14.42 7.26
N ALA A 225 -5.90 13.40 6.56
CA ALA A 225 -6.29 12.01 6.78
C ALA A 225 -5.40 11.34 7.84
N GLN A 226 -6.01 10.50 8.66
CA GLN A 226 -5.27 9.56 9.51
C GLN A 226 -5.27 8.20 8.81
N ILE A 227 -4.08 7.72 8.45
CA ILE A 227 -3.92 6.51 7.64
C ILE A 227 -3.25 5.43 8.48
N PHE A 228 -3.87 4.26 8.55
CA PHE A 228 -3.36 3.04 9.15
C PHE A 228 -3.08 2.04 8.03
N VAL A 229 -1.87 1.49 8.01
CA VAL A 229 -1.41 0.61 6.93
C VAL A 229 -0.82 -0.65 7.54
N SER A 230 -1.19 -1.82 7.02
CA SER A 230 -0.44 -3.06 7.18
C SER A 230 0.31 -3.38 5.88
N SER A 231 1.51 -3.95 6.00
CA SER A 231 2.36 -4.30 4.85
C SER A 231 3.38 -5.34 5.26
N HIS A 232 3.66 -6.28 4.34
CA HIS A 232 4.82 -7.17 4.43
C HIS A 232 5.99 -6.71 3.55
N SER A 233 5.80 -5.63 2.77
CA SER A 233 6.81 -5.11 1.88
C SER A 233 7.75 -4.10 2.55
N PRO A 234 9.08 -4.31 2.49
CA PRO A 234 10.05 -3.31 2.91
C PRO A 234 10.02 -2.07 2.02
N PHE A 235 9.54 -2.17 0.78
CA PHE A 235 9.44 -1.04 -0.13
C PHE A 235 8.39 -0.02 0.30
N VAL A 236 7.30 -0.49 0.91
CA VAL A 236 6.27 0.38 1.49
C VAL A 236 6.83 1.07 2.74
N VAL A 237 7.38 0.29 3.68
CA VAL A 237 7.89 0.79 4.96
C VAL A 237 9.04 1.78 4.75
N ALA A 238 9.96 1.50 3.83
CA ALA A 238 11.08 2.41 3.54
C ALA A 238 10.63 3.72 2.84
N SER A 239 9.44 3.74 2.24
CA SER A 239 8.95 4.90 1.47
C SER A 239 8.13 5.89 2.28
N VAL A 240 7.60 5.48 3.43
CA VAL A 240 6.76 6.34 4.25
C VAL A 240 7.62 7.33 5.05
N SER A 241 7.15 8.57 5.12
CA SER A 241 7.69 9.61 6.00
C SER A 241 6.61 10.09 6.96
N ASP A 242 6.99 10.68 8.09
CA ASP A 242 6.03 11.21 9.08
C ASP A 242 5.01 10.15 9.54
N ALA A 243 5.52 8.95 9.84
CA ALA A 243 4.72 7.82 10.30
C ALA A 243 5.38 7.11 11.48
N TYR A 244 4.60 6.33 12.22
CA TYR A 244 5.11 5.38 13.20
C TYR A 244 5.01 3.96 12.63
N VAL A 245 6.12 3.23 12.68
CA VAL A 245 6.22 1.84 12.27
C VAL A 245 6.03 0.96 13.50
N TYR A 246 5.01 0.12 13.47
CA TYR A 246 4.70 -0.85 14.53
C TYR A 246 5.13 -2.23 14.05
N GLN A 247 6.23 -2.74 14.60
CA GLN A 247 6.76 -4.05 14.23
C GLN A 247 6.02 -5.14 15.01
N PHE A 248 5.42 -6.08 14.30
CA PHE A 248 4.77 -7.25 14.89
C PHE A 248 5.57 -8.50 14.60
N ARG A 249 5.86 -9.28 15.65
CA ARG A 249 6.52 -10.58 15.55
C ARG A 249 5.57 -11.69 15.97
N LEU A 250 5.63 -12.82 15.27
CA LEU A 250 4.89 -14.02 15.62
C LEU A 250 5.70 -14.87 16.60
N GLU A 251 5.26 -14.94 17.86
CA GLU A 251 5.86 -15.79 18.88
C GLU A 251 4.89 -16.90 19.28
N ASN A 252 5.25 -18.17 19.00
CA ASN A 252 4.41 -19.34 19.32
C ASN A 252 2.97 -19.22 18.76
N GLY A 253 2.81 -18.66 17.56
CA GLY A 253 1.50 -18.43 16.94
C GLY A 253 0.72 -17.22 17.48
N VAL A 254 1.31 -16.43 18.38
CA VAL A 254 0.72 -15.21 18.92
C VAL A 254 1.47 -14.00 18.37
N SER A 255 0.75 -13.08 17.73
CA SER A 255 1.35 -11.81 17.29
C SER A 255 1.58 -10.89 18.49
N ARG A 256 2.80 -10.38 18.61
CA ARG A 256 3.20 -9.43 19.65
C ARG A 256 3.86 -8.21 19.03
N LEU A 257 3.56 -7.05 19.60
CA LEU A 257 4.25 -5.81 19.28
C LEU A 257 5.68 -5.91 19.84
N GLU A 258 6.67 -5.73 18.97
CA GLU A 258 8.08 -5.80 19.33
C GLU A 258 8.66 -4.41 19.55
N THR A 259 8.60 -3.56 18.52
CA THR A 259 9.08 -2.18 18.56
C THR A 259 8.05 -1.20 17.98
N VAL A 260 8.20 0.06 18.39
CA VAL A 260 7.51 1.21 17.77
C VAL A 260 8.59 2.25 17.48
N GLU A 261 8.80 2.53 16.19
CA GLU A 261 9.81 3.49 15.75
C GLU A 261 9.20 4.55 14.84
N GLU A 262 9.79 5.74 14.83
CA GLU A 262 9.46 6.74 13.82
C GLU A 262 10.03 6.32 12.46
N SER A 263 9.27 6.55 11.39
CA SER A 263 9.70 6.24 10.04
C SER A 263 10.98 6.98 9.70
N LYS A 264 12.07 6.25 9.44
CA LYS A 264 13.35 6.82 9.02
C LYS A 264 13.34 7.04 7.50
N ALA A 265 12.70 8.13 7.06
CA ALA A 265 12.69 8.50 5.65
C ALA A 265 14.15 8.69 5.15
N GLY A 266 14.54 7.91 4.14
CA GLY A 266 15.90 7.92 3.59
C GLY A 266 16.79 6.74 4.02
N SER A 267 16.31 5.84 4.88
CA SER A 267 16.97 4.55 5.13
C SER A 267 17.11 3.73 3.85
N SER A 268 18.21 2.99 3.72
CA SER A 268 18.36 2.02 2.63
C SER A 268 17.39 0.85 2.83
N TYR A 269 17.02 0.18 1.73
CA TYR A 269 16.18 -1.02 1.82
C TYR A 269 16.83 -2.12 2.63
N SER A 270 18.15 -2.28 2.52
CA SER A 270 18.90 -3.25 3.33
C SER A 270 18.79 -2.96 4.82
N LEU A 271 18.89 -1.69 5.23
CA LEU A 271 18.72 -1.32 6.64
C LEU A 271 17.29 -1.57 7.13
N VAL A 272 16.29 -1.32 6.28
CA VAL A 272 14.88 -1.62 6.61
C VAL A 272 14.65 -3.12 6.73
N LEU A 273 15.23 -3.93 5.84
CA LEU A 273 15.16 -5.39 5.90
C LEU A 273 15.77 -5.92 7.21
N ASP A 274 16.95 -5.43 7.57
CA ASP A 274 17.65 -5.81 8.80
C ASP A 274 16.90 -5.31 10.06
N GLU A 275 16.72 -4.00 10.23
CA GLU A 275 16.17 -3.43 11.47
C GLU A 275 14.68 -3.76 11.68
N ILE A 276 13.87 -3.75 10.63
CA ILE A 276 12.39 -3.84 10.73
C ILE A 276 11.89 -5.23 10.36
N PHE A 277 12.49 -5.90 9.38
CA PHE A 277 12.08 -7.25 9.00
C PHE A 277 12.93 -8.34 9.64
N THR A 278 14.04 -7.99 10.32
CA THR A 278 14.99 -8.95 10.89
C THR A 278 15.46 -9.99 9.87
N ILE A 279 15.73 -9.50 8.66
CA ILE A 279 16.31 -10.26 7.55
C ILE A 279 17.66 -9.62 7.26
N ASP A 280 18.74 -10.27 7.71
CA ASP A 280 20.13 -9.89 7.45
C ASP A 280 20.71 -10.63 6.23
N GLU A 281 20.00 -11.64 5.71
CA GLU A 281 20.40 -12.36 4.50
C GLU A 281 20.27 -11.50 3.23
N LEU A 282 21.30 -11.54 2.40
CA LEU A 282 21.41 -10.80 1.15
C LEU A 282 21.18 -11.69 -0.08
N PHE A 283 21.36 -13.00 0.09
CA PHE A 283 21.29 -13.98 -0.97
C PHE A 283 20.18 -15.01 -0.74
N ASP A 284 19.99 -15.88 -1.73
CA ASP A 284 19.13 -17.04 -1.56
C ASP A 284 19.71 -18.02 -0.53
N VAL A 285 18.84 -18.89 0.01
CA VAL A 285 19.17 -19.84 1.07
C VAL A 285 20.37 -20.75 0.74
N GLU A 286 20.55 -21.15 -0.53
CA GLU A 286 21.67 -22.01 -0.92
C GLU A 286 22.99 -21.23 -0.92
N THR A 287 22.97 -20.01 -1.46
CA THR A 287 24.13 -19.12 -1.47
C THR A 287 24.53 -18.70 -0.05
N GLU A 288 23.57 -18.40 0.83
CA GLU A 288 23.87 -18.11 2.25
C GLU A 288 24.55 -19.30 2.94
N SER A 289 24.04 -20.52 2.73
CA SER A 289 24.67 -21.72 3.29
C SER A 289 26.09 -21.96 2.76
N GLU A 290 26.37 -21.58 1.51
CA GLU A 290 27.72 -21.63 0.95
C GLU A 290 28.64 -20.55 1.55
N PHE A 291 28.12 -19.35 1.80
CA PHE A 291 28.85 -18.28 2.50
C PHE A 291 29.17 -18.67 3.94
N ASP A 292 28.22 -19.26 4.69
CA ASP A 292 28.47 -19.80 6.03
C ASP A 292 29.64 -20.79 6.03
N ARG A 293 29.64 -21.70 5.05
CA ARG A 293 30.70 -22.69 4.90
C ARG A 293 32.03 -22.04 4.48
N PHE A 294 31.99 -21.02 3.63
CA PHE A 294 33.14 -20.25 3.22
C PHE A 294 33.81 -19.57 4.42
N TYR A 295 33.04 -18.87 5.26
CA TYR A 295 33.55 -18.19 6.45
C TYR A 295 34.04 -19.18 7.53
N GLN A 296 33.37 -20.31 7.73
CA GLN A 296 33.86 -21.37 8.63
C GLN A 296 35.24 -21.89 8.20
N LEU A 297 35.44 -22.13 6.90
CA LEU A 297 36.73 -22.57 6.37
C LEU A 297 37.79 -21.46 6.48
N GLU A 298 37.41 -20.20 6.30
CA GLU A 298 38.30 -19.06 6.52
C GLU A 298 38.82 -19.04 7.96
N ASP A 299 37.93 -19.13 8.95
CA ASP A 299 38.27 -19.16 10.37
C ASP A 299 39.17 -20.34 10.72
N ASP A 300 38.86 -21.53 10.21
CA ASP A 300 39.69 -22.72 10.38
C ASP A 300 41.12 -22.51 9.85
N ILE A 301 41.25 -21.88 8.69
CA ILE A 301 42.55 -21.59 8.07
C ILE A 301 43.30 -20.55 8.91
N MET A 302 42.63 -19.51 9.40
CA MET A 302 43.21 -18.50 10.30
C MET A 302 43.69 -19.11 11.63
N GLN A 303 43.03 -20.17 12.10
CA GLN A 303 43.46 -20.94 13.28
C GLN A 303 44.61 -21.93 12.98
N GLY A 304 45.08 -21.99 11.73
CA GLY A 304 46.24 -22.78 11.32
C GLY A 304 45.92 -24.10 10.62
N ASN A 305 44.66 -24.39 10.32
CA ASN A 305 44.26 -25.61 9.60
C ASN A 305 44.40 -25.44 8.07
N PHE A 306 45.65 -25.38 7.60
CA PHE A 306 45.95 -25.12 6.18
C PHE A 306 45.54 -26.25 5.22
N GLU A 307 45.19 -27.44 5.72
CA GLU A 307 44.71 -28.56 4.88
C GLU A 307 43.36 -28.25 4.23
N LYS A 308 42.60 -27.30 4.79
CA LYS A 308 41.30 -26.85 4.28
C LYS A 308 41.37 -25.88 3.10
N ILE A 309 42.55 -25.35 2.77
CA ILE A 309 42.74 -24.37 1.68
C ILE A 309 42.16 -24.85 0.32
N PRO A 310 42.38 -26.09 -0.14
CA PRO A 310 41.85 -26.52 -1.44
C PRO A 310 40.32 -26.46 -1.49
N LEU A 311 39.66 -26.91 -0.42
CA LEU A 311 38.21 -26.88 -0.30
C LEU A 311 37.68 -25.44 -0.19
N PHE A 312 38.38 -24.57 0.55
CA PHE A 312 38.06 -23.15 0.64
C PHE A 312 38.11 -22.47 -0.73
N LEU A 313 39.16 -22.71 -1.51
CA LEU A 313 39.29 -22.14 -2.87
C LEU A 313 38.24 -22.71 -3.84
N GLU A 314 37.84 -23.97 -3.67
CA GLU A 314 36.75 -24.58 -4.47
C GLU A 314 35.42 -23.87 -4.21
N ILE A 315 35.05 -23.66 -2.95
CA ILE A 315 33.82 -22.96 -2.56
C ILE A 315 33.89 -21.49 -2.98
N ALA A 316 35.04 -20.84 -2.81
CA ALA A 316 35.26 -19.47 -3.29
C ALA A 316 34.96 -19.34 -4.79
N ARG A 317 35.44 -20.30 -5.59
CA ARG A 317 35.20 -20.39 -7.04
C ARG A 317 33.71 -20.49 -7.36
N GLN A 318 33.01 -21.39 -6.66
CA GLN A 318 31.57 -21.60 -6.83
C GLN A 318 30.78 -20.32 -6.52
N LEU A 319 31.05 -19.68 -5.37
CA LEU A 319 30.43 -18.41 -4.99
C LEU A 319 30.70 -17.28 -5.99
N MET A 320 31.93 -17.18 -6.50
CA MET A 320 32.32 -16.16 -7.51
C MET A 320 31.62 -16.35 -8.88
N GLU A 321 31.10 -17.55 -9.16
CA GLU A 321 30.31 -17.85 -10.35
C GLU A 321 28.84 -17.48 -10.20
N LYS A 322 28.30 -17.40 -8.97
CA LYS A 322 26.89 -17.11 -8.70
C LYS A 322 26.48 -15.67 -9.03
N GLY A 323 27.39 -14.70 -8.94
CA GLY A 323 27.05 -13.30 -9.23
C GLY A 323 28.18 -12.31 -9.08
N ILE A 324 27.92 -11.05 -9.48
CA ILE A 324 28.89 -9.95 -9.35
C ILE A 324 29.13 -9.63 -7.87
N GLU A 325 28.06 -9.53 -7.08
CA GLU A 325 28.15 -9.19 -5.65
C GLU A 325 28.89 -10.27 -4.86
N ALA A 326 28.51 -11.54 -5.04
CA ALA A 326 29.23 -12.66 -4.41
C ALA A 326 30.71 -12.69 -4.80
N ARG A 327 31.04 -12.40 -6.07
CA ARG A 327 32.43 -12.30 -6.53
C ARG A 327 33.20 -11.17 -5.88
N GLU A 328 32.57 -10.01 -5.69
CA GLU A 328 33.19 -8.88 -5.04
C GLU A 328 33.50 -9.17 -3.57
N ILE A 329 32.52 -9.73 -2.83
CA ILE A 329 32.67 -10.15 -1.43
C ILE A 329 33.82 -11.16 -1.30
N VAL A 330 33.74 -12.29 -2.00
CA VAL A 330 34.77 -13.35 -1.95
C VAL A 330 36.14 -12.79 -2.39
N GLY A 331 36.17 -11.95 -3.42
CA GLY A 331 37.41 -11.36 -3.90
C GLY A 331 38.08 -10.44 -2.86
N ILE A 332 37.30 -9.71 -2.05
CA ILE A 332 37.83 -8.90 -0.94
C ILE A 332 38.47 -9.83 0.10
N GLU A 333 37.78 -10.89 0.51
CA GLU A 333 38.26 -11.82 1.54
C GLU A 333 39.51 -12.59 1.11
N LEU A 334 39.54 -13.11 -0.13
CA LEU A 334 40.73 -13.79 -0.67
C LEU A 334 41.97 -12.89 -0.65
N ARG A 335 41.82 -11.60 -0.96
CA ARG A 335 42.92 -10.62 -0.89
C ARG A 335 43.35 -10.35 0.55
N GLN A 336 42.41 -10.27 1.47
CA GLN A 336 42.68 -10.07 2.90
C GLN A 336 43.45 -11.27 3.48
N MET A 337 42.93 -12.47 3.26
CA MET A 337 43.57 -13.74 3.61
C MET A 337 44.96 -13.88 2.99
N SER A 338 45.12 -13.58 1.71
CA SER A 338 46.41 -13.69 1.01
C SER A 338 47.49 -12.82 1.66
N ARG A 339 47.12 -11.61 2.10
CA ARG A 339 48.00 -10.69 2.83
C ARG A 339 48.37 -11.21 4.21
N ILE A 340 47.39 -11.72 4.96
CA ILE A 340 47.60 -12.20 6.34
C ILE A 340 48.48 -13.46 6.36
N LEU A 341 48.21 -14.39 5.44
CA LEU A 341 48.88 -15.70 5.38
C LEU A 341 50.19 -15.66 4.58
N ASN A 342 50.48 -14.54 3.90
CA ASN A 342 51.59 -14.39 2.96
C ASN A 342 51.64 -15.53 1.93
N LYS A 343 50.47 -15.93 1.44
CA LYS A 343 50.25 -16.99 0.44
C LYS A 343 49.38 -16.45 -0.67
N ASP A 344 49.64 -16.85 -1.92
CA ASP A 344 48.75 -16.50 -3.03
C ASP A 344 47.50 -17.38 -2.98
N LEU A 345 46.36 -16.73 -2.76
CA LEU A 345 45.03 -17.36 -2.70
C LEU A 345 44.14 -16.87 -3.85
N SER A 346 44.75 -16.43 -4.95
CA SER A 346 44.01 -16.10 -6.17
C SER A 346 43.32 -17.33 -6.75
N VAL A 347 42.09 -17.13 -7.23
CA VAL A 347 41.18 -18.20 -7.68
C VAL A 347 40.84 -18.02 -9.14
#